data_AF-A0A3D4W3Z4-F1
#
_entry.id   AF-A0A3D4W3Z4-F1
#
_cell.length_a   1.000
_cell.length_b   1.000
_cell.length_c   1.000
_cell.angle_alpha   90.00
_cell.angle_beta   90.00
_cell.angle_gamma   90.00
#
_symmetry.space_group_name_H-M   'P 1'
#
loop_
_entity.id
_entity.type
_entity.pdbx_description
1 polymer ?
#
loop_
_entity_poly.entity_id
_entity_poly.type
_entity_poly.pdbx_seq_one_letter_code
_entity_poly.pdbx_strand_id
1 'polypeptide(L)'
;MVIISVILIIALTAFGWWRYYFVFGEGVKAGTLNFVVRKGYIFKTWEGRLIQEGFKTPLPGAMQSNEFEFSITNDSIAAVLERSGGRFVELRYREYLHPLPWRGMSNYVVTEILDVKSTEPRPGNLPFGQ
;
A
#
# COMPACT_ATOMS: atom_id res chain seq x y z
N MET A 1 -26.08 -19.64 32.38
CA MET A 1 -24.96 -20.14 31.55
C MET A 1 -25.10 -19.72 30.09
N VAL A 2 -26.16 -20.12 29.37
CA VAL A 2 -26.33 -19.79 27.94
C VAL A 2 -26.31 -18.28 27.64
N ILE A 3 -27.05 -17.47 28.40
CA ILE A 3 -27.11 -16.01 28.19
C ILE A 3 -25.73 -15.36 28.36
N ILE A 4 -24.97 -15.78 29.37
CA ILE A 4 -23.61 -15.27 29.63
C ILE A 4 -22.67 -15.67 28.48
N SER A 5 -22.75 -16.91 28.01
CA SER A 5 -21.97 -17.39 26.86
C SER A 5 -22.29 -16.60 25.59
N VAL A 6 -23.56 -16.31 25.33
CA VAL A 6 -23.98 -15.49 24.17
C VAL A 6 -23.43 -14.07 24.27
N ILE A 7 -23.54 -13.43 25.45
CA ILE A 7 -23.00 -12.09 25.67
C ILE A 7 -21.48 -12.06 25.45
N LEU A 8 -20.77 -13.08 25.92
CA LEU A 8 -19.32 -13.17 25.78
C LEU A 8 -18.89 -13.35 24.32
N ILE A 9 -19.62 -14.15 23.54
CA ILE A 9 -19.39 -14.33 22.11
C ILE A 9 -19.63 -13.01 21.35
N ILE A 10 -20.70 -12.29 21.66
CA ILE A 10 -21.00 -10.99 21.04
C ILE A 10 -19.90 -9.98 21.36
N ALA A 11 -19.48 -9.91 22.62
CA ALA A 11 -18.41 -9.00 23.05
C ALA A 11 -17.07 -9.31 22.36
N LEU A 12 -16.68 -10.58 22.27
CA LEU A 12 -15.48 -11.01 21.56
C LEU A 12 -15.56 -10.70 20.06
N THR A 13 -16.72 -10.92 19.44
CA THR A 13 -16.92 -10.65 18.01
C THR A 13 -16.84 -9.15 17.72
N ALA A 14 -17.50 -8.32 18.52
CA ALA A 14 -17.45 -6.87 18.41
C ALA A 14 -16.03 -6.33 18.63
N PHE A 15 -15.33 -6.86 19.63
CA PHE A 15 -13.94 -6.51 19.89
C PHE A 15 -13.02 -6.90 18.73
N GLY A 16 -13.15 -8.13 18.22
CA GLY A 16 -12.41 -8.60 17.05
C GLY A 16 -12.67 -7.75 15.80
N TRP A 17 -13.94 -7.41 15.54
CA TRP A 17 -14.31 -6.53 14.44
C TRP A 17 -13.63 -5.16 14.54
N TRP A 18 -13.80 -4.48 15.68
CA TRP A 18 -13.17 -3.18 15.93
C TRP A 18 -11.64 -3.24 15.75
N ARG A 19 -11.03 -4.33 16.19
CA ARG A 19 -9.58 -4.46 16.26
C ARG A 19 -8.90 -4.75 14.92
N TYR A 20 -9.62 -5.31 13.94
CA TYR A 20 -9.04 -5.74 12.66
C TYR A 20 -9.74 -5.16 11.41
N TYR A 21 -11.04 -4.87 11.49
CA TYR A 21 -11.84 -4.37 10.37
C TYR A 21 -12.13 -2.88 10.44
N PHE A 22 -11.92 -2.24 11.59
CA PHE A 22 -12.04 -0.79 11.70
C PHE A 22 -10.96 -0.10 10.85
N VAL A 23 -11.41 0.74 9.93
CA VAL A 23 -10.56 1.62 9.12
C VAL A 23 -10.18 2.80 10.00
N PHE A 24 -8.91 2.85 10.40
CA PHE A 24 -8.37 3.91 11.24
C PHE A 24 -8.26 5.23 10.48
N GLY A 25 -7.87 5.16 9.21
CA GLY A 25 -7.71 6.33 8.36
C GLY A 25 -7.81 5.98 6.89
N GLU A 26 -8.12 6.98 6.08
CA GLU A 26 -8.04 6.91 4.63
C GLU A 26 -7.17 8.06 4.13
N GLY A 27 -6.41 7.84 3.07
CA GLY A 27 -5.52 8.86 2.57
C GLY A 27 -4.96 8.54 1.20
N VAL A 28 -4.08 9.42 0.74
CA VAL A 28 -3.40 9.31 -0.53
C VAL A 28 -1.91 9.48 -0.31
N LYS A 29 -1.11 8.65 -0.99
CA LYS A 29 0.35 8.75 -1.02
C LYS A 29 0.84 8.70 -2.45
N ALA A 30 1.75 9.62 -2.76
CA ALA A 30 2.45 9.65 -4.03
C ALA A 30 3.93 9.31 -3.84
N GLY A 31 4.54 8.71 -4.85
CA GLY A 31 5.94 8.35 -4.87
C GLY A 31 6.32 7.52 -6.10
N THR A 32 7.59 7.18 -6.21
CA THR A 32 8.09 6.30 -7.27
C THR A 32 7.93 4.85 -6.86
N LEU A 33 7.22 4.07 -7.67
CA LEU A 33 6.97 2.66 -7.38
C LEU A 33 8.27 1.86 -7.53
N ASN A 34 8.73 1.24 -6.45
CA ASN A 34 9.95 0.43 -6.45
C ASN A 34 9.65 -0.97 -6.98
N PHE A 35 8.79 -1.70 -6.27
CA PHE A 35 8.40 -3.05 -6.67
C PHE A 35 6.98 -3.38 -6.20
N VAL A 36 6.43 -4.42 -6.82
CA VAL A 36 5.24 -5.15 -6.38
C VAL A 36 5.60 -6.64 -6.39
N VAL A 37 5.26 -7.35 -5.33
CA VAL A 37 5.59 -8.78 -5.17
C VAL A 37 4.41 -9.54 -4.56
N ARG A 38 4.16 -10.74 -5.08
CA ARG A 38 3.19 -11.67 -4.49
C ARG A 38 3.90 -12.59 -3.50
N LYS A 39 3.62 -12.44 -2.21
CA LYS A 39 4.28 -13.20 -1.14
C LYS A 39 3.30 -13.58 -0.02
N GLY A 40 3.75 -14.46 0.88
CA GLY A 40 2.94 -15.01 1.98
C GLY A 40 3.12 -16.52 2.15
N TYR A 41 2.75 -17.03 3.32
CA TYR A 41 2.88 -18.45 3.67
C TYR A 41 1.63 -19.25 3.27
N ILE A 42 0.50 -18.97 3.94
CA ILE A 42 -0.79 -19.62 3.70
C ILE A 42 -1.63 -18.82 2.71
N PHE A 43 -1.76 -17.51 2.97
CA PHE A 43 -2.44 -16.57 2.08
C PHE A 43 -1.39 -15.79 1.29
N LYS A 44 -1.46 -15.85 -0.03
CA LYS A 44 -0.60 -15.06 -0.92
C LYS A 44 -1.24 -13.70 -1.15
N THR A 45 -0.58 -12.65 -0.71
CA THR A 45 -1.01 -11.25 -0.87
C THR A 45 -0.04 -10.50 -1.77
N TRP A 46 -0.55 -9.45 -2.40
CA TRP A 46 0.26 -8.54 -3.19
C TRP A 46 0.75 -7.40 -2.30
N GLU A 47 2.07 -7.20 -2.30
CA GLU A 47 2.74 -6.23 -1.46
C GLU A 47 3.57 -5.31 -2.35
N GLY A 48 3.38 -4.00 -2.19
CA GLY A 48 4.08 -2.98 -2.94
C GLY A 48 4.92 -2.09 -2.04
N ARG A 49 5.90 -1.42 -2.65
CA ARG A 49 6.73 -0.43 -1.97
C ARG A 49 6.91 0.81 -2.84
N LEU A 50 6.60 1.96 -2.27
CA LEU A 50 6.79 3.28 -2.86
C LEU A 50 7.96 3.99 -2.19
N ILE A 51 8.82 4.63 -2.99
CA ILE A 51 9.82 5.56 -2.49
C ILE A 51 9.22 6.96 -2.57
N GLN A 52 9.03 7.58 -1.41
CA GLN A 52 8.57 8.95 -1.29
C GLN A 52 9.78 9.87 -1.23
N GLU A 53 9.87 10.81 -2.16
CA GLU A 53 10.86 11.87 -2.12
C GLU A 53 10.48 12.84 -1.00
N GLY A 54 11.31 12.94 0.03
CA GLY A 54 11.05 13.80 1.18
C GLY A 54 12.28 13.98 2.05
N PHE A 55 12.39 15.14 2.69
CA PHE A 55 13.48 15.47 3.60
C PHE A 55 13.14 14.95 5.00
N LYS A 56 13.48 13.70 5.32
CA LYS A 56 13.51 13.25 6.72
C LYS A 56 14.93 12.96 7.14
N THR A 57 15.61 14.01 7.58
CA THR A 57 16.87 13.86 8.29
C THR A 57 16.99 14.92 9.37
N PRO A 58 17.16 14.52 10.64
CA PRO A 58 17.63 15.42 11.69
C PRO A 58 19.09 15.88 11.47
N LEU A 59 19.85 15.17 10.62
CA LEU A 59 21.25 15.46 10.32
C LEU A 59 21.39 16.19 8.96
N PRO A 60 22.11 17.32 8.90
CA PRO A 60 22.43 17.98 7.65
C PRO A 60 23.38 17.09 6.82
N GLY A 61 22.90 16.55 5.70
CA GLY A 61 23.73 15.87 4.70
C GLY A 61 23.29 14.48 4.23
N ALA A 62 22.31 13.82 4.89
CA ALA A 62 21.82 12.52 4.43
C ALA A 62 20.37 12.64 3.94
N MET A 63 20.14 12.87 2.65
CA MET A 63 18.79 12.76 2.08
C MET A 63 18.30 11.30 2.21
N GLN A 64 17.47 11.01 3.21
CA GLN A 64 16.81 9.71 3.32
C GLN A 64 15.44 9.81 2.67
N SER A 65 15.24 9.04 1.60
CA SER A 65 13.93 8.84 1.00
C SER A 65 13.06 8.00 1.94
N ASN A 66 11.80 8.38 2.10
CA ASN A 66 10.89 7.66 2.99
C ASN A 66 10.24 6.51 2.21
N GLU A 67 10.29 5.29 2.74
CA GLU A 67 9.68 4.13 2.10
C GLU A 67 8.26 3.92 2.63
N PHE A 68 7.31 3.69 1.72
CA PHE A 68 5.94 3.35 2.04
C PHE A 68 5.62 1.94 1.55
N GLU A 69 5.45 1.02 2.50
CA GLU A 69 5.06 -0.36 2.24
C GLU A 69 3.55 -0.54 2.41
N PHE A 70 2.91 -1.16 1.43
CA PHE A 70 1.47 -1.34 1.39
C PHE A 70 1.09 -2.70 0.80
N SER A 71 -0.10 -3.16 1.16
CA SER A 71 -0.73 -4.34 0.55
C SER A 71 -1.78 -3.90 -0.46
N ILE A 72 -2.12 -4.75 -1.42
CA ILE A 72 -3.06 -4.41 -2.50
C ILE A 72 -4.32 -5.26 -2.36
N THR A 73 -5.49 -4.63 -2.42
CA THR A 73 -6.79 -5.32 -2.25
C THR A 73 -7.14 -6.23 -3.42
N ASN A 74 -6.77 -5.86 -4.65
CA ASN A 74 -7.27 -6.50 -5.87
C ASN A 74 -6.14 -6.86 -6.84
N ASP A 75 -6.21 -8.05 -7.43
CA ASP A 75 -5.30 -8.52 -8.46
C ASP A 75 -5.25 -7.58 -9.68
N SER A 76 -6.35 -6.89 -10.02
CA SER A 76 -6.38 -5.93 -11.12
C SER A 76 -5.48 -4.71 -10.86
N ILE A 77 -5.51 -4.18 -9.63
CA ILE A 77 -4.64 -3.09 -9.19
C ILE A 77 -3.20 -3.56 -9.18
N ALA A 78 -2.94 -4.76 -8.67
CA ALA A 78 -1.60 -5.34 -8.65
C ALA A 78 -1.02 -5.48 -10.06
N ALA A 79 -1.80 -5.97 -11.03
CA ALA A 79 -1.36 -6.10 -12.42
C ALA A 79 -1.06 -4.76 -13.11
N VAL A 80 -1.73 -3.68 -12.71
CA VAL A 80 -1.42 -2.32 -13.21
C VAL A 80 -0.15 -1.78 -12.55
N LEU A 81 0.00 -1.95 -11.23
CA LEU A 81 1.16 -1.48 -10.49
C LEU A 81 2.44 -2.26 -10.85
N GLU A 82 2.36 -3.57 -11.02
CA GLU A 82 3.48 -4.40 -11.47
C GLU A 82 4.05 -3.89 -12.81
N ARG A 83 3.16 -3.56 -13.76
CA ARG A 83 3.55 -2.95 -15.04
C ARG A 83 4.01 -1.50 -14.93
N SER A 84 3.84 -0.88 -13.76
CA SER A 84 4.18 0.50 -13.45
C SER A 84 5.41 0.67 -12.56
N GLY A 85 6.19 -0.39 -12.38
CA GLY A 85 7.49 -0.31 -11.70
C GLY A 85 8.38 0.80 -12.29
N GLY A 86 9.02 1.56 -11.40
CA GLY A 86 9.86 2.71 -11.74
C GLY A 86 9.10 3.99 -12.13
N ARG A 87 7.77 3.96 -12.26
CA ARG A 87 6.96 5.15 -12.55
C ARG A 87 6.54 5.85 -11.25
N PHE A 88 6.29 7.15 -11.37
CA PHE A 88 5.65 7.92 -10.30
C PHE A 88 4.16 7.61 -10.29
N VAL A 89 3.63 7.20 -9.14
CA VAL A 89 2.22 6.82 -8.96
C VAL A 89 1.63 7.48 -7.73
N GLU A 90 0.33 7.72 -7.77
CA GLU A 90 -0.46 8.24 -6.66
C GLU A 90 -1.53 7.22 -6.28
N LEU A 91 -1.46 6.72 -5.04
CA LEU A 91 -2.28 5.61 -4.56
C LEU A 91 -3.16 6.05 -3.39
N ARG A 92 -4.45 5.72 -3.47
CA ARG A 92 -5.37 5.84 -2.35
C ARG A 92 -5.32 4.57 -1.52
N TYR A 93 -5.21 4.75 -0.20
CA TYR A 93 -5.09 3.65 0.75
C TYR A 93 -6.06 3.81 1.92
N ARG A 94 -6.37 2.67 2.53
CA ARG A 94 -7.00 2.56 3.84
C ARG A 94 -6.00 2.03 4.84
N GLU A 95 -5.90 2.69 5.97
CA GLU A 95 -5.12 2.25 7.12
C GLU A 95 -6.03 1.50 8.08
N TYR A 96 -5.60 0.31 8.47
CA TYR A 96 -6.23 -0.47 9.51
C TYR A 96 -5.33 -0.52 10.73
N LEU A 97 -5.92 -0.67 11.91
CA LEU A 97 -5.16 -0.76 13.16
C LEU A 97 -4.11 -1.88 13.13
N HIS A 98 -4.46 -3.03 12.56
CA HIS A 98 -3.58 -4.19 12.47
C HIS A 98 -3.76 -4.96 11.17
N PRO A 99 -2.73 -5.66 10.68
CA PRO A 99 -2.80 -6.40 9.44
C PRO A 99 -3.56 -7.72 9.64
N LEU A 100 -4.16 -8.23 8.57
CA LEU A 100 -4.83 -9.52 8.53
C LEU A 100 -4.13 -10.40 7.50
N PRO A 101 -3.79 -11.66 7.81
CA PRO A 101 -3.00 -12.51 6.91
C PRO A 101 -3.55 -12.64 5.48
N TRP A 102 -4.87 -12.62 5.31
CA TRP A 102 -5.54 -12.71 4.00
C TRP A 102 -5.76 -11.35 3.32
N ARG A 103 -5.63 -10.23 4.04
CA ARG A 103 -5.77 -8.87 3.49
C ARG A 103 -4.43 -8.32 3.03
N GLY A 104 -3.36 -8.66 3.74
CA GLY A 104 -2.05 -8.10 3.51
C GLY A 104 -1.17 -8.09 4.74
N MET A 105 0.13 -7.94 4.53
CA MET A 105 1.11 -7.84 5.62
C MET A 105 1.27 -6.42 6.16
N SER A 106 0.84 -5.41 5.40
CA SER A 106 0.85 -4.01 5.84
C SER A 106 -0.48 -3.60 6.47
N ASN A 107 -0.42 -2.62 7.38
CA ASN A 107 -1.60 -1.91 7.88
C ASN A 107 -2.25 -1.04 6.80
N TYR A 108 -1.47 -0.65 5.79
CA TYR A 108 -1.91 0.17 4.68
C TYR A 108 -2.29 -0.70 3.52
N VAL A 109 -3.56 -0.60 3.10
CA VAL A 109 -4.08 -1.36 1.98
C VAL A 109 -4.50 -0.39 0.89
N VAL A 110 -3.85 -0.48 -0.27
CA VAL A 110 -4.20 0.30 -1.45
C VAL A 110 -5.51 -0.22 -2.03
N THR A 111 -6.42 0.71 -2.24
CA THR A 111 -7.77 0.46 -2.75
C THR A 111 -7.95 1.00 -4.16
N GLU A 112 -7.18 2.00 -4.56
CA GLU A 112 -7.34 2.67 -5.86
C GLU A 112 -6.03 3.33 -6.32
N ILE A 113 -5.83 3.35 -7.64
CA ILE A 113 -4.74 4.08 -8.31
C ILE A 113 -5.36 5.38 -8.83
N LEU A 114 -4.90 6.52 -8.34
CA LEU A 114 -5.41 7.83 -8.75
C LEU A 114 -4.71 8.34 -10.00
N ASP A 115 -3.40 8.19 -10.06
CA ASP A 115 -2.61 8.58 -11.22
C ASP A 115 -1.39 7.67 -11.39
N VAL A 116 -0.99 7.48 -12.64
CA VAL A 116 0.25 6.83 -13.04
C VAL A 116 0.90 7.75 -14.06
N LYS A 117 1.95 8.45 -13.65
CA LYS A 117 2.68 9.35 -14.54
C LYS A 117 3.38 8.52 -15.61
N SER A 118 2.83 8.50 -16.81
CA SER A 118 3.49 7.93 -17.98
C SER A 118 4.70 8.80 -18.31
N THR A 119 5.89 8.21 -18.28
CA THR A 119 7.06 8.81 -18.92
C THR A 119 6.82 8.74 -20.42
N GLU A 120 6.05 9.68 -20.97
CA GLU A 120 6.03 9.87 -22.41
C GLU A 120 7.44 10.27 -22.85
N PRO A 121 8.06 9.57 -23.81
CA PRO A 121 9.30 10.05 -24.39
C PRO A 121 8.98 11.38 -25.06
N ARG A 122 9.53 12.48 -24.53
CA ARG A 122 9.43 13.79 -25.20
C ARG A 122 9.93 13.62 -26.64
N PRO A 123 9.14 13.95 -27.68
CA PRO A 123 9.53 13.78 -29.09
C PRO A 123 10.62 14.78 -29.56
N GLY A 124 11.63 15.03 -28.73
CA GLY A 124 12.72 15.97 -29.01
C GLY A 124 14.07 15.61 -28.42
N ASN A 125 14.22 14.42 -27.80
CA ASN A 125 15.50 13.99 -27.23
C ASN A 125 15.95 12.64 -27.82
N LEU A 126 15.96 12.56 -29.15
CA LEU A 126 16.67 11.50 -29.89
C LEU A 126 18.16 11.87 -29.91
N PRO A 127 19.07 11.11 -29.28
CA PRO A 127 20.50 11.43 -29.31
C PRO A 127 21.21 11.09 -30.63
N PHE A 128 20.50 10.93 -31.75
CA PHE A 128 21.16 10.60 -33.03
C PHE A 128 20.58 11.34 -34.24
N GLY A 129 21.49 12.05 -34.93
CA GLY A 129 21.38 12.73 -36.24
C GLY A 129 21.53 14.25 -36.09
N GLN A 130 22.66 14.94 -36.34
CA GLN A 130 23.55 14.93 -37.52
C GLN A 130 22.85 14.69 -38.85
#